data_AF-A0A819FE30-F1
#
_entry.id   AF-A0A819FE30-F1
#
_cell.length_a   1.000
_cell.length_b   1.000
_cell.length_c   1.000
_cell.angle_alpha   90.00
_cell.angle_beta   90.00
_cell.angle_gamma   90.00
#
_symmetry.space_group_name_H-M   'P 1'
#
loop_
_entity.id
_entity.type
_entity.pdbx_description
1 polymer ?
#
loop_
_entity_poly.entity_id
_entity_poly.type
_entity_poly.pdbx_seq_one_letter_code
_entity_poly.pdbx_strand_id
1 'polypeptide(L)'
;MQLKIEESAFATTDLSRTSTLTQTSNDRFDKRIAFQLYNRQKECREKLHNSFTHFFSSGYQKLVLKLLEENAGVDLPNFPSFSIIERLYRAEQNKFRKPFFAEETSYKYQIIHKLTDIIIRAIDESEDQCSNDIKKMLQIEERVFTLNHYYMDTVNKIKKKYQEYNDSIELNRNAKVSPRFTINDFVIDVSGLSNEHQAALDVQIAMSAYCRVVEKRIVDQVSQLCYYWFITRCALVLDSKLSSAFTSATLFEWMREPFNQQQKRENLKKSINAMERALAMGQNA
;
A
#
# COMPACT_ATOMS: atom_id res chain seq x y z
N MET A 1 -53.37 -40.22 -44.90
CA MET A 1 -53.30 -38.82 -45.35
C MET A 1 -52.33 -38.11 -44.41
N GLN A 2 -51.04 -38.12 -44.77
CA GLN A 2 -49.93 -37.63 -43.95
C GLN A 2 -49.75 -36.13 -44.20
N LEU A 3 -49.84 -35.32 -43.14
CA LEU A 3 -49.46 -33.91 -43.18
C LEU A 3 -47.97 -33.82 -42.84
N LYS A 4 -47.17 -33.44 -43.85
CA LYS A 4 -45.79 -33.00 -43.69
C LYS A 4 -45.80 -31.66 -42.96
N ILE A 5 -45.14 -31.60 -41.82
CA ILE A 5 -44.75 -30.34 -41.17
C ILE A 5 -43.32 -30.09 -41.63
N GLU A 6 -43.13 -29.05 -42.43
CA GLU A 6 -41.83 -28.55 -42.84
C GLU A 6 -41.22 -27.74 -41.68
N GLU A 7 -40.10 -28.21 -41.13
CA GLU A 7 -39.25 -27.44 -40.23
C GLU A 7 -38.44 -26.43 -41.06
N SER A 8 -38.78 -25.15 -40.94
CA SER A 8 -37.95 -24.06 -41.46
C SER A 8 -36.78 -23.82 -40.52
N ALA A 9 -35.57 -24.18 -40.98
CA ALA A 9 -34.31 -23.84 -40.34
C ALA A 9 -34.16 -22.31 -40.25
N PHE A 10 -34.21 -21.76 -39.05
CA PHE A 10 -33.85 -20.37 -38.78
C PHE A 10 -32.33 -20.24 -38.86
N ALA A 11 -31.83 -19.67 -39.95
CA ALA A 11 -30.42 -19.37 -40.13
C ALA A 11 -29.97 -18.32 -39.10
N THR A 12 -29.25 -18.75 -38.07
CA THR A 12 -28.44 -17.86 -37.23
C THR A 12 -27.34 -17.27 -38.10
N THR A 13 -27.49 -15.99 -38.44
CA THR A 13 -26.47 -15.23 -39.16
C THR A 13 -25.28 -15.02 -38.22
N ASP A 14 -24.25 -15.81 -38.45
CA ASP A 14 -23.00 -15.82 -37.70
C ASP A 14 -22.21 -14.53 -37.98
N LEU A 15 -22.46 -13.51 -37.16
CA LEU A 15 -21.72 -12.24 -37.16
C LEU A 15 -20.48 -12.34 -36.25
N SER A 16 -19.69 -13.40 -36.46
CA SER A 16 -18.38 -13.58 -35.84
C SER A 16 -17.28 -13.46 -36.91
N ARG A 17 -17.19 -12.27 -37.52
CA ARG A 17 -16.03 -11.91 -38.34
C ARG A 17 -14.82 -11.70 -37.42
N THR A 18 -14.09 -12.77 -37.21
CA THR A 18 -12.77 -12.82 -36.56
C THR A 18 -11.79 -11.93 -37.32
N SER A 19 -11.61 -10.70 -36.86
CA SER A 19 -10.38 -9.95 -37.11
C SER A 19 -9.30 -10.55 -36.22
N THR A 20 -8.54 -11.50 -36.75
CA THR A 20 -7.27 -11.98 -36.20
C THR A 20 -6.24 -10.84 -36.23
N LEU A 21 -6.35 -9.94 -35.25
CA LEU A 21 -5.23 -9.10 -34.85
C LEU A 21 -4.25 -9.99 -34.09
N THR A 22 -3.10 -10.19 -34.69
CA THR A 22 -1.88 -10.73 -34.09
C THR A 22 -1.63 -10.07 -32.74
N GLN A 23 -2.02 -10.75 -31.66
CA GLN A 23 -1.66 -10.39 -30.30
C GLN A 23 -0.16 -10.66 -30.12
N THR A 24 0.66 -9.63 -30.31
CA THR A 24 2.06 -9.66 -29.88
C THR A 24 2.09 -9.85 -28.36
N SER A 25 2.84 -10.84 -27.88
CA SER A 25 2.97 -11.29 -26.50
C SER A 25 3.49 -10.26 -25.47
N ASN A 26 3.64 -8.99 -25.86
CA ASN A 26 4.11 -7.89 -25.01
C ASN A 26 3.01 -7.10 -24.30
N ASP A 27 1.73 -7.28 -24.67
CA ASP A 27 0.63 -6.47 -24.11
C ASP A 27 0.37 -6.69 -22.61
N ARG A 28 0.87 -7.79 -22.02
CA ARG A 28 0.63 -8.10 -20.59
C ARG A 28 1.44 -7.24 -19.61
N PHE A 29 2.44 -6.50 -20.10
CA PHE A 29 3.36 -5.73 -19.26
C PHE A 29 3.18 -4.21 -19.37
N ASP A 30 2.18 -3.73 -20.13
CA ASP A 30 1.95 -2.30 -20.24
C ASP A 30 1.40 -1.74 -18.91
N LYS A 31 2.24 -0.97 -18.23
CA LYS A 31 1.97 -0.36 -16.91
C LYS A 31 1.20 0.96 -17.02
N ARG A 32 0.80 1.41 -18.21
CA ARG A 32 0.01 2.63 -18.39
C ARG A 32 -1.40 2.43 -17.82
N ILE A 33 -1.86 3.40 -17.02
CA ILE A 33 -3.11 3.29 -16.25
C ILE A 33 -4.30 3.05 -17.18
N ALA A 34 -4.35 3.77 -18.28
CA ALA A 34 -5.47 3.67 -19.19
C ALA A 34 -5.48 2.38 -20.03
N PHE A 35 -4.32 1.73 -20.23
CA PHE A 35 -4.31 0.38 -20.80
C PHE A 35 -4.93 -0.64 -19.84
N GLN A 36 -4.55 -0.59 -18.55
CA GLN A 36 -5.14 -1.44 -17.52
C GLN A 36 -6.64 -1.19 -17.33
N LEU A 37 -7.06 0.07 -17.43
CA LEU A 37 -8.47 0.45 -17.41
C LEU A 37 -9.27 -0.28 -18.48
N TYR A 38 -8.79 -0.28 -19.71
CA TYR A 38 -9.54 -0.88 -20.81
C TYR A 38 -9.69 -2.39 -20.65
N ASN A 39 -8.63 -3.08 -20.22
CA ASN A 39 -8.71 -4.51 -19.95
C ASN A 39 -9.74 -4.79 -18.86
N ARG A 40 -9.76 -3.97 -17.80
CA ARG A 40 -10.80 -4.01 -16.76
C ARG A 40 -12.19 -3.68 -17.28
N GLN A 41 -12.36 -2.68 -18.15
CA GLN A 41 -13.65 -2.36 -18.77
C GLN A 41 -14.14 -3.48 -19.67
N LYS A 42 -13.23 -4.18 -20.36
CA LYS A 42 -13.54 -5.36 -21.16
C LYS A 42 -14.00 -6.51 -20.25
N GLU A 43 -13.27 -6.80 -19.19
CA GLU A 43 -13.67 -7.79 -18.18
C GLU A 43 -15.02 -7.43 -17.54
N CYS A 44 -15.22 -6.15 -17.19
CA CYS A 44 -16.46 -5.63 -16.61
C CYS A 44 -17.62 -5.79 -17.59
N ARG A 45 -17.41 -5.51 -18.88
CA ARG A 45 -18.40 -5.74 -19.95
C ARG A 45 -18.77 -7.21 -20.08
N GLU A 46 -17.78 -8.10 -20.05
CA GLU A 46 -18.02 -9.55 -20.11
C GLU A 46 -18.78 -10.03 -18.87
N LYS A 47 -18.41 -9.59 -17.67
CA LYS A 47 -19.16 -9.87 -16.43
C LYS A 47 -20.58 -9.32 -16.47
N LEU A 48 -20.77 -8.10 -16.96
CA LEU A 48 -22.09 -7.48 -17.12
C LEU A 48 -22.95 -8.29 -18.08
N HIS A 49 -22.40 -8.64 -19.24
CA HIS A 49 -23.10 -9.45 -20.23
C HIS A 49 -23.53 -10.79 -19.63
N ASN A 50 -22.64 -11.46 -18.89
CA ASN A 50 -22.89 -12.72 -18.22
C ASN A 50 -23.82 -12.60 -17.00
N SER A 51 -24.05 -11.38 -16.49
CA SER A 51 -24.93 -11.14 -15.34
C SER A 51 -26.41 -11.00 -15.72
N PHE A 52 -26.70 -10.71 -16.98
CA PHE A 52 -28.08 -10.61 -17.47
C PHE A 52 -28.73 -11.99 -17.53
N THR A 53 -30.00 -12.06 -17.18
CA THR A 53 -30.77 -13.29 -17.42
C THR A 53 -30.89 -13.58 -18.91
N HIS A 54 -30.89 -14.85 -19.28
CA HIS A 54 -31.33 -15.27 -20.61
C HIS A 54 -32.83 -14.98 -20.78
N PHE A 55 -33.15 -13.82 -21.36
CA PHE A 55 -34.50 -13.31 -21.55
C PHE A 55 -35.39 -14.25 -22.38
N PHE A 56 -34.80 -15.10 -23.21
CA PHE A 56 -35.49 -16.09 -24.04
C PHE A 56 -35.59 -17.49 -23.40
N SER A 57 -35.20 -17.63 -22.14
CA SER A 57 -35.35 -18.91 -21.44
C SER A 57 -36.82 -19.17 -21.09
N SER A 58 -37.20 -20.45 -21.05
CA SER A 58 -38.55 -20.86 -20.63
C SER A 58 -38.88 -20.43 -19.19
N GLY A 59 -37.87 -20.34 -18.33
CA GLY A 59 -38.00 -19.82 -16.96
C GLY A 59 -38.36 -18.32 -16.94
N TYR A 60 -37.68 -17.52 -17.77
CA TYR A 60 -37.98 -16.08 -17.87
C TYR A 60 -39.34 -15.83 -18.52
N GLN A 61 -39.71 -16.63 -19.53
CA GLN A 61 -41.04 -16.56 -20.14
C GLN A 61 -42.17 -16.82 -19.11
N LYS A 62 -42.01 -17.82 -18.24
CA LYS A 62 -42.96 -18.09 -17.14
C LYS A 62 -43.08 -16.91 -16.17
N LEU A 63 -41.96 -16.27 -15.84
CA LEU A 63 -41.96 -15.07 -14.99
C LEU A 63 -42.75 -13.92 -15.64
N VAL A 64 -42.54 -13.68 -16.95
CA VAL A 64 -43.26 -12.64 -17.70
C VAL A 64 -44.76 -12.93 -17.76
N LEU A 65 -45.16 -14.16 -18.08
CA LEU A 65 -46.57 -14.56 -18.11
C LEU A 65 -47.24 -14.37 -16.75
N LYS A 66 -46.57 -14.77 -15.66
CA LYS A 66 -47.07 -14.55 -14.30
C LYS A 66 -47.29 -13.06 -14.00
N LEU A 67 -46.35 -12.20 -14.38
CA LEU A 67 -46.49 -10.75 -14.19
C LEU A 67 -47.62 -10.16 -15.05
N LEU A 68 -47.87 -10.68 -16.25
CA LEU A 68 -48.99 -10.26 -17.09
C LEU A 68 -50.34 -10.66 -16.45
N GLU A 69 -50.44 -11.86 -15.90
CA GLU A 69 -51.63 -12.31 -15.16
C GLU A 69 -51.88 -11.46 -13.89
N GLU A 70 -50.82 -11.17 -13.12
CA GLU A 70 -50.90 -10.32 -11.91
C GLU A 70 -51.36 -8.89 -12.20
N ASN A 71 -51.16 -8.38 -13.42
CA ASN A 71 -51.49 -7.02 -13.83
C ASN A 71 -52.67 -6.96 -14.82
N ALA A 72 -53.42 -8.06 -14.98
CA ALA A 72 -54.59 -8.10 -15.85
C ALA A 72 -55.65 -7.08 -15.41
N GLY A 73 -56.06 -6.20 -16.33
CA GLY A 73 -57.09 -5.17 -16.09
C GLY A 73 -56.57 -3.78 -15.74
N VAL A 74 -55.25 -3.56 -15.67
CA VAL A 74 -54.65 -2.25 -15.36
C VAL A 74 -54.35 -1.42 -16.63
N ASP A 75 -54.15 -2.06 -17.79
CA ASP A 75 -53.77 -1.41 -19.05
C ASP A 75 -54.51 -1.97 -20.28
N LEU A 76 -54.42 -1.26 -21.42
CA LEU A 76 -55.00 -1.64 -22.70
C LEU A 76 -54.51 -3.04 -23.16
N PRO A 77 -55.38 -3.92 -23.66
CA PRO A 77 -55.09 -5.34 -23.91
C PRO A 77 -54.01 -5.62 -24.97
N ASN A 78 -53.55 -4.61 -25.70
CA ASN A 78 -52.59 -4.76 -26.79
C ASN A 78 -51.17 -4.29 -26.46
N PHE A 79 -50.93 -3.73 -25.27
CA PHE A 79 -49.60 -3.23 -24.89
C PHE A 79 -49.19 -3.76 -23.52
N PRO A 80 -47.97 -4.32 -23.37
CA PRO A 80 -47.47 -4.69 -22.06
C PRO A 80 -47.33 -3.43 -21.20
N SER A 81 -47.84 -3.49 -19.97
CA SER A 81 -47.75 -2.39 -19.02
C SER A 81 -46.29 -1.99 -18.78
N PHE A 82 -46.02 -0.68 -18.79
CA PHE A 82 -44.69 -0.15 -18.46
C PHE A 82 -44.23 -0.59 -17.06
N SER A 83 -45.18 -0.77 -16.12
CA SER A 83 -44.91 -1.25 -14.76
C SER A 83 -44.23 -2.64 -14.74
N ILE A 84 -44.61 -3.52 -15.66
CA ILE A 84 -44.02 -4.87 -15.80
C ILE A 84 -42.58 -4.75 -16.29
N ILE A 85 -42.36 -3.91 -17.31
CA ILE A 85 -41.02 -3.65 -17.86
C ILE A 85 -40.11 -3.05 -16.78
N GLU A 86 -40.60 -2.06 -16.04
CA GLU A 86 -39.84 -1.43 -14.97
C GLU A 86 -39.46 -2.42 -13.86
N ARG A 87 -40.40 -3.27 -13.44
CA ARG A 87 -40.18 -4.27 -12.38
C ARG A 87 -39.16 -5.33 -12.80
N LEU A 88 -39.25 -5.81 -14.05
CA LEU A 88 -38.25 -6.72 -14.64
C LEU A 88 -36.88 -6.05 -14.75
N TYR A 89 -36.83 -4.81 -15.23
CA TYR A 89 -35.58 -4.08 -15.38
C TYR A 89 -34.91 -3.78 -14.03
N ARG A 90 -35.64 -3.38 -12.99
CA ARG A 90 -35.10 -3.18 -11.65
C ARG A 90 -34.47 -4.45 -11.07
N ALA A 91 -35.08 -5.61 -11.34
CA ALA A 91 -34.52 -6.90 -10.91
C ALA A 91 -33.19 -7.22 -11.61
N GLU A 92 -33.07 -6.94 -12.91
CA GLU A 92 -31.80 -7.06 -13.64
C GLU A 92 -30.78 -6.02 -13.15
N GLN A 93 -31.20 -4.77 -12.97
CA GLN A 93 -30.35 -3.67 -12.52
C GLN A 93 -29.64 -3.98 -11.20
N ASN A 94 -30.36 -4.60 -10.26
CA ASN A 94 -29.79 -4.97 -8.96
C ASN A 94 -28.67 -6.01 -9.06
N LYS A 95 -28.63 -6.84 -10.12
CA LYS A 95 -27.59 -7.87 -10.32
C LYS A 95 -26.24 -7.26 -10.63
N PHE A 96 -26.20 -6.17 -11.39
CA PHE A 96 -24.95 -5.54 -11.81
C PHE A 96 -24.62 -4.25 -11.07
N ARG A 97 -25.58 -3.62 -10.37
CA ARG A 97 -25.34 -2.38 -9.62
C ARG A 97 -24.24 -2.50 -8.57
N LYS A 98 -24.26 -3.55 -7.74
CA LYS A 98 -23.26 -3.75 -6.66
C LYS A 98 -21.83 -4.04 -7.18
N PRO A 99 -21.61 -4.97 -8.12
CA PRO A 99 -20.26 -5.26 -8.61
C PRO A 99 -19.63 -4.08 -9.38
N PHE A 100 -20.43 -3.25 -10.05
CA PHE A 100 -19.91 -2.09 -10.81
C PHE A 100 -19.18 -1.06 -9.94
N PHE A 101 -19.75 -0.71 -8.78
CA PHE A 101 -19.12 0.26 -7.87
C PHE A 101 -17.91 -0.31 -7.11
N ALA A 102 -17.77 -1.64 -7.03
CA ALA A 102 -16.60 -2.26 -6.42
C ALA A 102 -15.36 -2.15 -7.33
N GLU A 103 -15.52 -2.15 -8.65
CA GLU A 103 -14.42 -2.14 -9.63
C GLU A 103 -13.88 -0.73 -9.95
N GLU A 104 -14.65 0.34 -9.68
CA GLU A 104 -14.24 1.75 -9.85
C GLU A 104 -13.05 2.15 -8.94
N THR A 105 -12.72 1.31 -7.95
CA THR A 105 -11.55 1.44 -7.06
C THR A 105 -10.20 1.28 -7.75
N SER A 106 -10.14 0.80 -9.00
CA SER A 106 -8.90 0.43 -9.70
C SER A 106 -7.89 1.58 -9.89
N TYR A 107 -8.34 2.80 -10.20
CA TYR A 107 -7.42 3.93 -10.44
C TYR A 107 -6.78 4.45 -9.18
N LYS A 108 -7.59 4.49 -8.11
CA LYS A 108 -7.14 4.82 -6.77
C LYS A 108 -5.97 3.90 -6.38
N TYR A 109 -6.06 2.60 -6.65
CA TYR A 109 -4.98 1.66 -6.36
C TYR A 109 -3.69 1.91 -7.15
N GLN A 110 -3.78 2.32 -8.42
CA GLN A 110 -2.57 2.56 -9.23
C GLN A 110 -1.85 3.84 -8.82
N ILE A 111 -2.59 4.92 -8.54
CA ILE A 111 -2.02 6.16 -8.00
C ILE A 111 -1.43 5.89 -6.60
N ILE A 112 -2.15 5.15 -5.75
CA ILE A 112 -1.64 4.73 -4.44
C ILE A 112 -0.35 3.91 -4.60
N HIS A 113 -0.29 2.95 -5.51
CA HIS A 113 0.92 2.16 -5.74
C HIS A 113 2.11 3.05 -6.12
N LYS A 114 1.91 4.03 -7.02
CA LYS A 114 2.98 4.96 -7.40
C LYS A 114 3.41 5.86 -6.25
N LEU A 115 2.46 6.34 -5.43
CA LEU A 115 2.76 7.10 -4.21
C LEU A 115 3.56 6.25 -3.23
N THR A 116 3.11 5.02 -2.96
CA THR A 116 3.79 4.07 -2.09
C THR A 116 5.22 3.79 -2.58
N ASP A 117 5.42 3.58 -3.88
CA ASP A 117 6.75 3.35 -4.45
C ASP A 117 7.69 4.56 -4.25
N ILE A 118 7.17 5.79 -4.30
CA ILE A 118 7.97 7.00 -4.04
C ILE A 118 8.28 7.11 -2.55
N ILE A 119 7.29 6.82 -1.70
CA ILE A 119 7.44 6.91 -0.25
C ILE A 119 8.48 5.91 0.26
N ILE A 120 8.36 4.64 -0.15
CA ILE A 120 9.29 3.58 0.26
C ILE A 120 10.72 3.95 -0.15
N ARG A 121 10.94 4.34 -1.42
CA ARG A 121 12.28 4.74 -1.88
C ARG A 121 12.87 5.92 -1.12
N ALA A 122 12.06 6.88 -0.70
CA ALA A 122 12.56 8.00 0.11
C ALA A 122 12.93 7.57 1.54
N ILE A 123 12.19 6.62 2.11
CA ILE A 123 12.49 6.04 3.42
C ILE A 123 13.79 5.22 3.33
N ASP A 124 13.93 4.35 2.32
CA ASP A 124 15.13 3.53 2.10
C ASP A 124 16.38 4.40 1.97
N GLU A 125 16.32 5.46 1.15
CA GLU A 125 17.43 6.41 1.03
C GLU A 125 17.75 7.11 2.37
N SER A 126 16.74 7.42 3.19
CA SER A 126 16.95 8.05 4.50
C SER A 126 17.57 7.06 5.49
N GLU A 127 17.21 5.79 5.43
CA GLU A 127 17.79 4.71 6.22
C GLU A 127 19.27 4.51 5.90
N ASP A 128 19.61 4.44 4.61
CA ASP A 128 20.99 4.30 4.15
C ASP A 128 21.88 5.44 4.65
N GLN A 129 21.40 6.69 4.56
CA GLN A 129 22.15 7.84 5.04
C GLN A 129 22.27 7.87 6.57
N CYS A 130 21.20 7.55 7.29
CA CYS A 130 21.23 7.45 8.76
C CYS A 130 22.23 6.39 9.22
N SER A 131 22.22 5.21 8.60
CA SER A 131 23.16 4.12 8.88
C SER A 131 24.61 4.54 8.64
N ASN A 132 24.88 5.28 7.56
CA ASN A 132 26.21 5.79 7.27
C ASN A 132 26.69 6.83 8.29
N ASP A 133 25.81 7.71 8.77
CA ASP A 133 26.16 8.70 9.77
C ASP A 133 26.36 8.08 11.16
N ILE A 134 25.55 7.08 11.53
CA ILE A 134 25.78 6.29 12.75
C ILE A 134 27.14 5.60 12.71
N LYS A 135 27.54 5.00 11.57
CA LYS A 135 28.87 4.40 11.40
C LYS A 135 29.99 5.42 11.61
N LYS A 136 29.88 6.62 11.02
CA LYS A 136 30.88 7.69 11.24
C LYS A 136 30.92 8.13 12.70
N MET A 137 29.78 8.24 13.36
CA MET A 137 29.69 8.57 14.78
C MET A 137 30.41 7.52 15.63
N LEU A 138 30.19 6.22 15.37
CA LEU A 138 30.87 5.15 16.08
C LEU A 138 32.39 5.16 15.84
N GLN A 139 32.85 5.48 14.62
CA GLN A 139 34.28 5.64 14.33
C GLN A 139 34.93 6.78 15.14
N ILE A 140 34.17 7.84 15.45
CA ILE A 140 34.67 8.92 16.32
C ILE A 140 34.87 8.40 17.74
N GLU A 141 33.96 7.55 18.24
CA GLU A 141 34.04 6.96 19.58
C GLU A 141 35.15 5.92 19.75
N GLU A 142 35.78 5.46 18.67
CA GLU A 142 37.02 4.64 18.74
C GLU A 142 38.18 5.40 19.41
N ARG A 143 38.14 6.75 19.41
CA ARG A 143 39.14 7.58 20.08
C ARG A 143 38.70 7.89 21.50
N VAL A 144 39.44 7.36 22.47
CA VAL A 144 39.17 7.60 23.90
C VAL A 144 39.53 9.03 24.28
N PHE A 145 38.52 9.88 24.42
CA PHE A 145 38.69 11.28 24.84
C PHE A 145 37.40 11.83 25.45
N THR A 146 37.52 12.52 26.59
CA THR A 146 36.38 13.23 27.19
C THR A 146 36.82 14.49 27.92
N LEU A 147 36.09 15.57 27.69
CA LEU A 147 36.11 16.80 28.51
C LEU A 147 34.81 16.97 29.30
N ASN A 148 33.97 15.93 29.34
CA ASN A 148 32.67 16.00 29.99
C ASN A 148 32.84 15.97 31.51
N HIS A 149 32.38 17.02 32.20
CA HIS A 149 32.40 17.11 33.67
C HIS A 149 31.71 15.92 34.35
N TYR A 150 30.71 15.32 33.69
CA TYR A 150 30.00 14.13 34.18
C TYR A 150 30.92 12.92 34.41
N TYR A 151 32.06 12.87 33.73
CA TYR A 151 33.05 11.82 33.91
C TYR A 151 33.59 11.79 35.35
N MET A 152 34.12 12.92 35.83
CA MET A 152 34.70 13.02 37.17
C MET A 152 33.64 12.82 38.26
N ASP A 153 32.43 13.35 38.04
CA ASP A 153 31.30 13.09 38.95
C ASP A 153 30.96 11.60 39.05
N THR A 154 31.02 10.88 37.93
CA THR A 154 30.75 9.44 37.89
C THR A 154 31.86 8.65 38.57
N VAL A 155 33.13 9.00 38.32
CA VAL A 155 34.29 8.42 39.03
C VAL A 155 34.14 8.60 40.53
N ASN A 156 33.87 9.82 41.00
CA ASN A 156 33.73 10.13 42.42
C ASN A 156 32.55 9.39 43.06
N LYS A 157 31.41 9.29 42.36
CA LYS A 157 30.24 8.51 42.82
C LYS A 157 30.57 7.02 42.97
N ILE A 158 31.31 6.44 42.03
CA ILE A 158 31.70 5.03 42.08
C ILE A 158 32.71 4.80 43.21
N LYS A 159 33.74 5.65 43.33
CA LYS A 159 34.73 5.59 44.42
C LYS A 159 34.07 5.68 45.79
N LYS A 160 33.13 6.62 45.97
CA LYS A 160 32.37 6.77 47.21
C LYS A 160 31.60 5.50 47.59
N LYS A 161 30.86 4.92 46.64
CA LYS A 161 30.13 3.65 46.87
C LYS A 161 31.05 2.48 47.22
N TYR A 162 32.20 2.41 46.57
CA TYR A 162 33.20 1.39 46.88
C TYR A 162 33.77 1.57 48.29
N GLN A 163 34.06 2.81 48.70
CA GLN A 163 34.56 3.10 50.03
C GLN A 163 33.53 2.77 51.13
N GLU A 164 32.26 3.17 50.93
CA GLU A 164 31.15 2.79 51.81
C GLU A 164 31.01 1.27 51.96
N TYR A 165 31.19 0.53 50.86
CA TYR A 165 31.18 -0.93 50.87
C TYR A 165 32.37 -1.52 51.63
N ASN A 166 33.58 -1.00 51.41
CA ASN A 166 34.78 -1.47 52.10
C ASN A 166 34.66 -1.24 53.61
N ASP A 167 34.21 -0.06 54.03
CA ASP A 167 33.96 0.28 55.44
C ASP A 167 32.95 -0.70 56.08
N SER A 168 31.91 -1.09 55.33
CA SER A 168 30.90 -2.06 55.80
C SER A 168 31.45 -3.48 55.98
N ILE A 169 32.48 -3.86 55.21
CA ILE A 169 33.16 -5.16 55.35
C ILE A 169 34.10 -5.13 56.56
N GLU A 170 34.83 -4.04 56.76
CA GLU A 170 35.74 -3.90 57.91
C GLU A 170 35.00 -4.01 59.24
N LEU A 171 33.79 -3.46 59.33
CA LEU A 171 32.90 -3.58 60.50
C LEU A 171 32.38 -5.01 60.71
N ASN A 172 32.37 -5.86 59.68
CA ASN A 172 31.82 -7.22 59.69
C ASN A 172 32.89 -8.33 59.61
N ARG A 173 34.17 -8.03 59.93
CA ARG A 173 35.32 -8.98 59.84
C ARG A 173 35.15 -10.34 60.54
N ASN A 174 34.14 -10.51 61.38
CA ASN A 174 33.82 -11.80 62.02
C ASN A 174 33.01 -12.76 61.13
N ALA A 175 32.42 -12.30 60.03
CA ALA A 175 31.68 -13.14 59.09
C ALA A 175 32.62 -13.64 57.98
N LYS A 176 32.80 -14.96 57.87
CA LYS A 176 33.54 -15.64 56.78
C LYS A 176 32.80 -15.56 55.43
N VAL A 177 32.49 -14.36 54.96
CA VAL A 177 31.87 -14.15 53.65
C VAL A 177 32.89 -13.45 52.76
N SER A 178 33.22 -14.07 51.61
CA SER A 178 34.05 -13.43 50.59
C SER A 178 33.35 -12.14 50.12
N PRO A 179 33.98 -10.96 50.29
CA PRO A 179 33.38 -9.70 49.92
C PRO A 179 33.32 -9.59 48.39
N ARG A 180 32.13 -9.74 47.83
CA ARG A 180 31.86 -9.47 46.41
C ARG A 180 31.18 -8.12 46.28
N PHE A 181 31.88 -7.14 45.73
CA PHE A 181 31.29 -5.86 45.37
C PHE A 181 30.73 -5.92 43.95
N THR A 182 29.49 -5.50 43.74
CA THR A 182 28.89 -5.47 42.41
C THR A 182 28.75 -4.03 41.90
N ILE A 183 29.42 -3.69 40.80
CA ILE A 183 29.21 -2.43 40.07
C ILE A 183 28.55 -2.78 38.74
N ASN A 184 27.29 -2.39 38.54
CA ASN A 184 26.54 -2.66 37.29
C ASN A 184 26.70 -4.12 36.83
N ASP A 185 26.43 -5.07 37.73
CA ASP A 185 26.53 -6.52 37.51
C ASP A 185 27.94 -7.11 37.37
N PHE A 186 29.00 -6.30 37.46
CA PHE A 186 30.38 -6.79 37.54
C PHE A 186 30.81 -7.03 38.98
N VAL A 187 31.27 -8.25 39.27
CA VAL A 187 31.84 -8.64 40.58
C VAL A 187 33.31 -8.27 40.63
N ILE A 188 33.69 -7.42 41.58
CA ILE A 188 35.08 -7.07 41.86
C ILE A 188 35.53 -7.84 43.10
N ASP A 189 36.64 -8.58 42.97
CA ASP A 189 37.34 -9.22 44.09
C ASP A 189 38.20 -8.17 44.79
N VAL A 190 38.00 -8.05 46.10
CA VAL A 190 38.60 -7.01 46.95
C VAL A 190 39.69 -7.58 47.88
N SER A 191 40.07 -8.85 47.71
CA SER A 191 41.02 -9.51 48.60
C SER A 191 42.48 -9.15 48.29
N GLY A 192 43.18 -8.59 49.29
CA GLY A 192 44.64 -8.40 49.25
C GLY A 192 45.13 -7.24 48.38
N LEU A 193 44.80 -6.00 48.77
CA LEU A 193 45.15 -4.80 48.02
C LEU A 193 46.65 -4.48 48.08
N SER A 194 47.43 -5.02 47.15
CA SER A 194 48.73 -4.44 46.79
C SER A 194 48.53 -3.09 46.09
N ASN A 195 49.58 -2.27 45.98
CA ASN A 195 49.50 -0.99 45.23
C ASN A 195 49.04 -1.21 43.78
N GLU A 196 49.43 -2.34 43.17
CA GLU A 196 49.03 -2.75 41.83
C GLU A 196 47.53 -3.07 41.75
N HIS A 197 46.95 -3.70 42.77
CA HIS A 197 45.51 -3.97 42.84
C HIS A 197 44.70 -2.67 42.94
N GLN A 198 45.18 -1.70 43.72
CA GLN A 198 44.53 -0.39 43.83
C GLN A 198 44.60 0.38 42.51
N ALA A 199 45.74 0.35 41.81
CA ALA A 199 45.89 0.95 40.49
C ALA A 199 44.97 0.29 39.44
N ALA A 200 44.85 -1.04 39.47
CA ALA A 200 43.94 -1.77 38.60
C ALA A 200 42.47 -1.38 38.87
N LEU A 201 42.08 -1.26 40.13
CA LEU A 201 40.74 -0.80 40.51
C LEU A 201 40.47 0.63 40.02
N ASP A 202 41.42 1.54 40.17
CA ASP A 202 41.27 2.92 39.68
C ASP A 202 41.07 2.98 38.17
N VAL A 203 41.81 2.16 37.40
CA VAL A 203 41.62 2.01 35.95
C VAL A 203 40.23 1.44 35.62
N GLN A 204 39.78 0.42 36.35
CA GLN A 204 38.44 -0.16 36.15
C GLN A 204 37.32 0.86 36.42
N ILE A 205 37.44 1.64 37.50
CA ILE A 205 36.48 2.71 37.82
C ILE A 205 36.49 3.79 36.73
N ALA A 206 37.68 4.22 36.31
CA ALA A 206 37.84 5.20 35.23
C ALA A 206 37.21 4.71 33.93
N MET A 207 37.44 3.44 33.54
CA MET A 207 36.85 2.84 32.35
C MET A 207 35.33 2.75 32.46
N SER A 208 34.81 2.28 33.60
CA SER A 208 33.36 2.19 33.85
C SER A 208 32.68 3.56 33.74
N ALA A 209 33.30 4.60 34.32
CA ALA A 209 32.80 5.97 34.23
C ALA A 209 32.84 6.50 32.78
N TYR A 210 33.90 6.21 32.02
CA TYR A 210 34.01 6.58 30.62
C TYR A 210 32.93 5.91 29.77
N CYS A 211 32.75 4.60 29.90
CA CYS A 211 31.71 3.85 29.19
C CYS A 211 30.31 4.44 29.42
N ARG A 212 29.99 4.88 30.65
CA ARG A 212 28.70 5.55 30.95
C ARG A 212 28.53 6.89 30.24
N VAL A 213 29.61 7.65 30.07
CA VAL A 213 29.58 8.92 29.31
C VAL A 213 29.32 8.63 27.83
N VAL A 214 30.01 7.62 27.27
CA VAL A 214 29.85 7.18 25.89
C VAL A 214 28.44 6.64 25.64
N GLU A 215 27.94 5.77 26.51
CA GLU A 215 26.57 5.22 26.45
C GLU A 215 25.54 6.34 26.33
N LYS A 216 25.57 7.31 27.24
CA LYS A 216 24.64 8.45 27.21
C LYS A 216 24.74 9.23 25.90
N ARG A 217 25.96 9.52 25.44
CA ARG A 217 26.19 10.27 24.20
C ARG A 217 25.67 9.51 22.98
N ILE A 218 25.95 8.22 22.88
CA ILE A 218 25.48 7.37 21.78
C ILE A 218 23.95 7.36 21.76
N VAL A 219 23.29 7.14 22.90
CA VAL A 219 21.82 7.12 22.98
C VAL A 219 21.24 8.46 22.51
N ASP A 220 21.77 9.58 23.00
CA ASP A 220 21.30 10.92 22.62
C ASP A 220 21.54 11.20 21.12
N GLN A 221 22.74 10.91 20.61
CA GLN A 221 23.12 11.19 19.22
C GLN A 221 22.40 10.30 18.22
N VAL A 222 22.28 9.00 18.47
CA VAL A 222 21.54 8.08 17.61
C VAL A 222 20.08 8.51 17.53
N SER A 223 19.47 8.90 18.65
CA SER A 223 18.10 9.41 18.67
C SER A 223 17.95 10.69 17.84
N GLN A 224 18.90 11.62 17.95
CA GLN A 224 18.94 12.84 17.14
C GLN A 224 19.11 12.56 15.64
N LEU A 225 20.01 11.64 15.27
CA LEU A 225 20.24 11.23 13.89
C LEU A 225 19.00 10.59 13.28
N CYS A 226 18.36 9.67 14.00
CA CYS A 226 17.11 9.04 13.57
C CYS A 226 16.00 10.09 13.38
N TYR A 227 15.83 11.01 14.34
CA TYR A 227 14.83 12.07 14.23
C TYR A 227 15.10 12.97 13.01
N TYR A 228 16.34 13.40 12.83
CA TYR A 228 16.72 14.25 11.70
C TYR A 228 16.48 13.54 10.36
N TRP A 229 16.94 12.31 10.18
CA TRP A 229 16.85 11.60 8.91
C TRP A 229 15.42 11.16 8.59
N PHE A 230 14.72 10.51 9.52
CA PHE A 230 13.40 9.93 9.24
C PHE A 230 12.24 10.93 9.37
N ILE A 231 12.37 11.98 10.18
CA ILE A 231 11.29 12.96 10.35
C ILE A 231 11.57 14.20 9.50
N THR A 232 12.71 14.86 9.72
CA THR A 232 12.96 16.16 9.10
C THR A 232 13.36 16.01 7.63
N ARG A 233 14.37 15.19 7.34
CA ARG A 233 14.89 15.05 5.98
C ARG A 233 13.98 14.23 5.08
N CYS A 234 13.47 13.09 5.57
CA CYS A 234 12.54 12.28 4.79
C CYS A 234 11.31 13.12 4.37
N ALA A 235 10.73 13.93 5.26
CA ALA A 235 9.61 14.81 4.90
C ALA A 235 9.96 15.80 3.78
N LEU A 236 11.13 16.45 3.84
CA LEU A 236 11.59 17.37 2.80
C LEU A 236 11.86 16.67 1.46
N VAL A 237 12.50 15.49 1.50
CA VAL A 237 12.78 14.68 0.31
C VAL A 237 11.47 14.19 -0.32
N LEU A 238 10.52 13.74 0.50
CA LEU A 238 9.19 13.33 0.06
C LEU A 238 8.45 14.48 -0.60
N ASP A 239 8.42 15.66 0.03
CA ASP A 239 7.75 16.84 -0.53
C ASP A 239 8.32 17.21 -1.91
N SER A 240 9.65 17.25 -2.02
CA SER A 240 10.33 17.49 -3.30
C SER A 240 10.04 16.40 -4.34
N LYS A 241 10.13 15.12 -3.96
CA LYS A 241 9.92 14.00 -4.88
C LYS A 241 8.47 13.93 -5.34
N LEU A 242 7.51 14.09 -4.44
CA LEU A 242 6.08 14.11 -4.78
C LEU A 242 5.77 15.30 -5.68
N SER A 243 6.23 16.50 -5.34
CA SER A 243 6.03 17.68 -6.19
C SER A 243 6.61 17.50 -7.60
N SER A 244 7.78 16.88 -7.71
CA SER A 244 8.41 16.58 -9.01
C SER A 244 7.75 15.42 -9.77
N ALA A 245 7.20 14.43 -9.07
CA ALA A 245 6.57 13.26 -9.68
C ALA A 245 5.14 13.56 -10.16
N PHE A 246 4.44 14.48 -9.49
CA PHE A 246 3.05 14.86 -9.78
C PHE A 246 2.96 16.16 -10.57
N THR A 247 3.78 16.31 -11.61
CA THR A 247 3.53 17.39 -12.56
C THR A 247 2.23 17.14 -13.32
N SER A 248 1.55 18.20 -13.77
CA SER A 248 0.34 18.05 -14.58
C SER A 248 0.61 17.20 -15.83
N ALA A 249 1.78 17.35 -16.46
CA ALA A 249 2.17 16.57 -17.63
C ALA A 249 2.29 15.07 -17.30
N THR A 250 2.93 14.72 -16.19
CA THR A 250 3.09 13.33 -15.75
C THR A 250 1.74 12.72 -15.36
N LEU A 251 0.90 13.47 -14.66
CA LEU A 251 -0.47 13.05 -14.35
C LEU A 251 -1.29 12.83 -15.62
N PHE A 252 -1.21 13.74 -16.60
CA PHE A 252 -1.87 13.58 -17.89
C PHE A 252 -1.35 12.36 -18.63
N GLU A 253 -0.04 12.12 -18.63
CA GLU A 253 0.56 10.94 -19.25
C GLU A 253 0.10 9.65 -18.58
N TRP A 254 0.05 9.64 -17.24
CA TRP A 254 -0.45 8.50 -16.47
C TRP A 254 -1.92 8.24 -16.78
N MET A 255 -2.73 9.29 -16.90
CA MET A 255 -4.14 9.21 -17.25
C MET A 255 -4.39 9.05 -18.76
N ARG A 256 -3.36 9.14 -19.61
CA ARG A 256 -3.52 9.17 -21.06
C ARG A 256 -3.96 7.82 -21.58
N GLU A 257 -5.07 7.83 -22.31
CA GLU A 257 -5.59 6.66 -23.00
C GLU A 257 -4.63 6.14 -24.09
N PRO A 258 -4.45 4.82 -24.24
CA PRO A 258 -3.70 4.24 -25.34
C PRO A 258 -4.32 4.64 -26.69
N PHE A 259 -3.45 4.86 -27.68
CA PHE A 259 -3.85 5.37 -29.00
C PHE A 259 -4.95 4.53 -29.67
N ASN A 260 -4.82 3.20 -29.64
CA ASN A 260 -5.79 2.28 -30.25
C ASN A 260 -7.20 2.44 -29.65
N GLN A 261 -7.29 2.76 -28.36
CA GLN A 261 -8.56 2.91 -27.66
C GLN A 261 -9.15 4.30 -27.90
N GLN A 262 -8.32 5.33 -27.89
CA GLN A 262 -8.72 6.67 -28.32
C GLN A 262 -9.33 6.63 -29.72
N GLN A 263 -8.68 5.92 -30.66
CA GLN A 263 -9.20 5.74 -32.03
C GLN A 263 -10.53 4.99 -32.05
N LYS A 264 -10.66 3.93 -31.25
CA LYS A 264 -11.92 3.17 -31.11
C LYS A 264 -13.05 4.04 -30.57
N ARG A 265 -12.79 4.87 -29.55
CA ARG A 265 -13.77 5.82 -28.99
C ARG A 265 -14.21 6.83 -30.04
N GLU A 266 -13.28 7.42 -30.77
CA GLU A 266 -13.59 8.39 -31.84
C GLU A 266 -14.46 7.75 -32.94
N ASN A 267 -14.18 6.50 -33.32
CA ASN A 267 -14.99 5.78 -34.28
C ASN A 267 -16.41 5.51 -33.77
N LEU A 268 -16.56 5.06 -32.52
CA LEU A 268 -17.88 4.84 -31.91
C LEU A 268 -18.67 6.15 -31.80
N LYS A 269 -18.01 7.25 -31.43
CA LYS A 269 -18.62 8.58 -31.35
C LYS A 269 -19.15 9.03 -32.73
N LYS A 270 -18.38 8.78 -33.79
CA LYS A 270 -18.83 9.04 -35.18
C LYS A 270 -20.06 8.20 -35.54
N SER A 271 -20.07 6.91 -35.19
CA SER A 271 -21.22 6.03 -35.44
C SER A 271 -22.48 6.48 -34.70
N ILE A 272 -22.36 6.86 -33.42
CA ILE A 272 -23.49 7.37 -32.62
C ILE A 272 -24.04 8.67 -33.25
N ASN A 273 -23.17 9.63 -33.55
CA ASN A 273 -23.59 10.90 -34.18
C ASN A 273 -24.22 10.71 -35.57
N ALA A 274 -23.90 9.62 -36.28
CA ALA A 274 -24.54 9.28 -37.55
C ALA A 274 -25.94 8.69 -37.32
N MET A 275 -26.09 7.79 -36.33
CA MET A 275 -27.39 7.24 -35.95
C MET A 275 -28.34 8.32 -35.45
N GLU A 276 -27.88 9.23 -34.59
CA GLU A 276 -28.69 10.35 -34.08
C GLU A 276 -29.21 11.25 -35.21
N ARG A 277 -28.36 11.54 -36.20
CA ARG A 277 -28.75 12.34 -37.37
C ARG A 277 -29.78 11.62 -38.25
N ALA A 278 -29.61 10.31 -38.47
CA ALA A 278 -30.58 9.52 -39.22
C ALA A 278 -31.94 9.48 -38.52
N LEU A 279 -31.94 9.38 -37.18
CA LEU A 279 -33.14 9.35 -36.36
C LEU A 279 -33.87 10.71 -36.39
N ALA A 280 -33.13 11.82 -36.30
CA ALA A 280 -33.68 13.16 -36.43
C ALA A 280 -34.27 13.42 -37.83
N MET A 281 -33.66 12.88 -38.89
CA MET A 281 -34.22 12.96 -40.25
C MET A 281 -35.52 12.16 -40.37
N GLY A 282 -35.57 10.96 -39.78
CA GLY A 282 -36.76 10.12 -39.80
C GLY A 282 -37.94 10.67 -38.99
N GLN A 283 -37.70 11.55 -38.01
CA GLN A 283 -38.76 12.21 -37.22
C GLN A 283 -39.33 13.45 -37.91
N ASN A 284 -38.60 14.04 -38.86
CA ASN A 284 -39.00 15.23 -39.60
C ASN A 284 -39.59 14.90 -40.98
N ALA A 285 -39.65 13.61 -41.35
CA ALA A 285 -40.20 13.10 -42.60
C ALA A 285 -41.61 12.54 -42.36
#